data_AF-A0A9P8DD95-F1
#
_entry.id   AF-A0A9P8DD95-F1
#
_cell.length_a   1.000
_cell.length_b   1.000
_cell.length_c   1.000
_cell.angle_alpha   90.00
_cell.angle_beta   90.00
_cell.angle_gamma   90.00
#
_symmetry.space_group_name_H-M   'P 1'
#
loop_
_entity.id
_entity.type
_entity.pdbx_description
1 polymer ?
#
loop_
_entity_poly.entity_id
_entity_poly.type
_entity_poly.pdbx_seq_one_letter_code
_entity_poly.pdbx_strand_id
1 'polypeptide(L)'
;MITFNPRICLTRQGGIVALGVFHQRWSTDDAINRFRSLAQRAFTPRLGLGNSFLKAIAQPFYEFLYTSEGIEQSLQDSFGNSNLFGASLGKRNRAGGRDWVKVGVVSCLQGRNQAKLIANYSRNPRADTDEDDYLSREDEQSNDFKIWEAARATSAAPTFFQPFVHPETKRTYVDGALMHNNPVALAYSEVDKIWPGSLPPDIILSVGTGMVVDSKSGEMKTKHNSKLEPFKKCIPKGYLMRIEAGLGIIQSSTSCHEAWKEFRSMSVTDRRLRHNCHRLNVGLKQRVEMDDVEKMNSLIEECEEYLCDGTNMFYFDKAYRTAPEHLQTVARRLLASLFYYVGPLERTMKRGKCVGKIFCRLEAGSASAKELLRDHVRFRLGQIPENSTKAVYPRILHHRDSKGWDATDLSALVVLRVEEGACKRWIEVNLPHWRDEWEPISGFQSQRRTNM
;
A
#
# COMPACT_ATOMS: atom_id res chain seq x y z
N MET A 1 0.62 7.42 -3.23
CA MET A 1 1.18 6.40 -2.33
C MET A 1 0.17 5.30 -2.08
N ILE A 2 0.60 4.03 -2.07
CA ILE A 2 -0.23 2.86 -1.78
C ILE A 2 0.36 2.14 -0.56
N THR A 3 -0.43 1.86 0.47
CA THR A 3 -0.02 1.00 1.59
C THR A 3 -0.73 -0.34 1.46
N PHE A 4 0.05 -1.41 1.35
CA PHE A 4 -0.41 -2.78 1.16
C PHE A 4 -0.09 -3.67 2.36
N ASN A 5 -1.10 -4.42 2.75
CA ASN A 5 -1.08 -5.65 3.54
C ASN A 5 -1.87 -6.66 2.69
N PRO A 6 -1.53 -7.97 2.65
CA PRO A 6 -2.28 -8.98 1.89
C PRO A 6 -3.81 -8.96 2.05
N ARG A 7 -4.34 -8.27 3.06
CA ARG A 7 -5.79 -8.07 3.26
C ARG A 7 -6.29 -6.62 3.23
N ILE A 8 -5.42 -5.59 3.22
CA ILE A 8 -5.81 -4.17 3.19
C ILE A 8 -4.92 -3.37 2.22
N CYS A 9 -5.55 -2.54 1.39
CA CYS A 9 -4.90 -1.53 0.57
C CYS A 9 -5.51 -0.14 0.83
N LEU A 10 -4.76 0.77 1.44
CA LEU A 10 -5.16 2.18 1.59
C LEU A 10 -4.31 3.10 0.74
N THR A 11 -4.93 4.11 0.15
CA THR A 11 -4.23 4.99 -0.78
C THR A 11 -4.82 6.39 -0.88
N ARG A 12 -4.03 7.29 -1.45
CA ARG A 12 -4.34 8.70 -1.71
C ARG A 12 -4.35 8.94 -3.23
N GLN A 13 -3.25 9.46 -3.77
CA GLN A 13 -3.09 9.72 -5.22
C GLN A 13 -2.96 8.43 -6.06
N GLY A 14 -2.61 7.31 -5.42
CA GLY A 14 -2.72 5.98 -6.01
C GLY A 14 -4.13 5.38 -5.87
N GLY A 15 -5.10 6.17 -5.38
CA GLY A 15 -6.52 5.85 -5.17
C GLY A 15 -7.12 5.07 -6.31
N ILE A 16 -7.04 5.71 -7.47
CA ILE A 16 -7.54 5.20 -8.75
C ILE A 16 -6.87 3.85 -9.08
N VAL A 17 -5.54 3.77 -8.95
CA VAL A 17 -4.79 2.55 -9.26
C VAL A 17 -5.13 1.42 -8.29
N ALA A 18 -5.26 1.70 -6.99
CA ALA A 18 -5.60 0.68 -6.00
C ALA A 18 -7.04 0.16 -6.16
N LEU A 19 -8.00 1.06 -6.43
CA LEU A 19 -9.37 0.66 -6.78
C LEU A 19 -9.37 -0.20 -8.05
N GLY A 20 -8.58 0.17 -9.07
CA GLY A 20 -8.44 -0.62 -10.28
C GLY A 20 -7.88 -2.02 -10.05
N VAL A 21 -6.70 -2.10 -9.42
CA VAL A 21 -5.95 -3.36 -9.26
C VAL A 21 -6.60 -4.27 -8.21
N PHE A 22 -7.00 -3.74 -7.05
CA PHE A 22 -7.44 -4.57 -5.92
C PHE A 22 -8.95 -4.73 -5.84
N HIS A 23 -9.73 -3.71 -6.24
CA HIS A 23 -11.20 -3.82 -6.23
C HIS A 23 -11.71 -4.35 -7.57
N GLN A 24 -11.31 -3.75 -8.70
CA GLN A 24 -11.74 -4.19 -10.04
C GLN A 24 -10.91 -5.31 -10.66
N ARG A 25 -9.81 -5.73 -10.01
CA ARG A 25 -8.92 -6.81 -10.47
C ARG A 25 -8.35 -6.57 -11.87
N TRP A 26 -8.06 -5.30 -12.22
CA TRP A 26 -7.32 -4.99 -13.44
C TRP A 26 -5.94 -5.64 -13.39
N SER A 27 -5.48 -6.13 -14.53
CA SER A 27 -4.06 -6.46 -14.67
C SER A 27 -3.21 -5.21 -14.48
N THR A 28 -1.93 -5.37 -14.16
CA THR A 28 -1.00 -4.23 -14.05
C THR A 28 -0.93 -3.43 -15.35
N ASP A 29 -0.93 -4.10 -16.49
CA ASP A 29 -0.86 -3.47 -17.82
C ASP A 29 -2.16 -2.69 -18.12
N ASP A 30 -3.32 -3.27 -17.81
CA ASP A 30 -4.60 -2.58 -17.94
C ASP A 30 -4.67 -1.36 -17.03
N ALA A 31 -4.19 -1.47 -15.78
CA ALA A 31 -4.16 -0.37 -14.83
C ALA A 31 -3.27 0.78 -15.32
N ILE A 32 -2.08 0.47 -15.88
CA ILE A 32 -1.18 1.47 -16.48
C ILE A 32 -1.86 2.17 -17.66
N ASN A 33 -2.45 1.41 -18.59
CA ASN A 33 -3.08 1.97 -19.79
C ASN A 33 -4.30 2.83 -19.46
N ARG A 34 -5.16 2.37 -18.55
CA ARG A 34 -6.31 3.14 -18.07
C ARG A 34 -5.87 4.41 -17.35
N PHE A 35 -4.84 4.34 -16.51
CA PHE A 35 -4.31 5.51 -15.82
C PHE A 35 -3.72 6.53 -16.80
N ARG A 36 -2.98 6.10 -17.83
CA ARG A 36 -2.49 7.00 -18.90
C ARG A 36 -3.64 7.72 -19.59
N SER A 37 -4.67 6.98 -20.00
CA SER A 37 -5.84 7.56 -20.67
C SER A 37 -6.58 8.54 -19.75
N LEU A 38 -6.72 8.19 -18.48
CA LEU A 38 -7.33 9.07 -17.47
C LEU A 38 -6.52 10.34 -17.28
N ALA A 39 -5.20 10.26 -17.15
CA ALA A 39 -4.35 11.44 -16.97
C ALA A 39 -4.48 12.41 -18.16
N GLN A 40 -4.48 11.89 -19.39
CA GLN A 40 -4.66 12.69 -20.60
C GLN A 40 -6.00 13.44 -20.62
N ARG A 41 -7.10 12.78 -20.23
CA ARG A 41 -8.43 13.40 -20.18
C ARG A 41 -8.58 14.35 -18.99
N ALA A 42 -8.05 13.98 -17.82
CA ALA A 42 -8.18 14.76 -16.59
C ALA A 42 -7.42 16.09 -16.67
N PHE A 43 -6.21 16.09 -17.23
CA PHE A 43 -5.37 17.29 -17.35
C PHE A 43 -5.60 18.05 -18.66
N THR A 44 -6.81 17.99 -19.23
CA THR A 44 -7.18 18.84 -20.37
C THR A 44 -7.51 20.26 -19.88
N PRO A 45 -6.77 21.30 -20.30
CA PRO A 45 -7.04 22.69 -19.90
C PRO A 45 -8.43 23.15 -20.37
N ARG A 46 -9.03 24.11 -19.66
CA ARG A 46 -10.30 24.73 -20.08
C ARG A 46 -10.13 25.43 -21.45
N LEU A 47 -11.13 25.31 -22.33
CA LEU A 47 -11.18 25.99 -23.64
C LEU A 47 -10.96 27.51 -23.47
N GLY A 48 -9.98 28.05 -24.21
CA GLY A 48 -9.54 29.46 -24.13
C GLY A 48 -8.06 29.67 -23.75
N LEU A 49 -7.34 28.60 -23.43
CA LEU A 49 -5.95 28.60 -22.93
C LEU A 49 -4.87 28.22 -23.98
N GLY A 50 -5.21 28.22 -25.26
CA GLY A 50 -4.30 27.81 -26.35
C GLY A 50 -3.16 28.79 -26.66
N ASN A 51 -3.33 30.08 -26.31
CA ASN A 51 -2.28 31.10 -26.47
C ASN A 51 -1.61 31.42 -25.13
N SER A 52 -0.28 31.29 -25.05
CA SER A 52 0.53 31.57 -23.85
C SER A 52 0.26 32.94 -23.21
N PHE A 53 -0.13 33.93 -24.01
CA PHE A 53 -0.46 35.28 -23.55
C PHE A 53 -1.80 35.35 -22.80
N LEU A 54 -2.86 34.69 -23.31
CA LEU A 54 -4.16 34.61 -22.64
C LEU A 54 -4.09 33.73 -21.39
N LYS A 55 -3.21 32.73 -21.40
CA LYS A 55 -2.94 31.85 -20.25
C LYS A 55 -2.40 32.63 -19.05
N ALA A 56 -1.42 33.52 -19.26
CA ALA A 56 -0.87 34.35 -18.19
C ALA A 56 -1.89 35.37 -17.61
N ILE A 57 -2.81 35.87 -18.44
CA ILE A 57 -3.82 36.87 -18.03
C ILE A 57 -5.04 36.22 -17.37
N ALA A 58 -5.44 35.02 -17.80
CA ALA A 58 -6.65 34.36 -17.30
C ALA A 58 -6.39 33.40 -16.11
N GLN A 59 -5.15 32.95 -15.90
CA GLN A 59 -4.77 32.05 -14.79
C GLN A 59 -5.06 32.61 -13.38
N PRO A 60 -5.01 33.94 -13.11
CA PRO A 60 -5.47 34.51 -11.84
C PRO A 60 -6.99 34.46 -11.64
N PHE A 61 -7.77 34.31 -12.71
CA PHE A 61 -9.24 34.34 -12.70
C PHE A 61 -9.89 32.95 -12.70
N TYR A 62 -9.12 31.91 -13.03
CA TYR A 62 -9.60 30.53 -12.92
C TYR A 62 -9.37 30.00 -11.51
N GLU A 63 -10.46 29.67 -10.83
CA GLU A 63 -10.45 29.07 -9.50
C GLU A 63 -9.76 27.70 -9.47
N PHE A 64 -9.70 26.99 -10.62
CA PHE A 64 -9.05 25.69 -10.81
C PHE A 64 -8.51 25.53 -12.25
N LEU A 65 -7.39 24.84 -12.41
CA LEU A 65 -6.68 24.69 -13.69
C LEU A 65 -7.40 23.80 -14.72
N TYR A 66 -8.08 22.75 -14.26
CA TYR A 66 -8.63 21.70 -15.12
C TYR A 66 -10.16 21.63 -15.05
N THR A 67 -10.76 20.96 -16.04
CA THR A 67 -12.21 20.69 -16.05
C THR A 67 -12.54 19.49 -15.15
N SER A 68 -13.70 19.53 -14.49
CA SER A 68 -14.21 18.37 -13.74
C SER A 68 -14.77 17.30 -14.67
N GLU A 69 -15.28 17.69 -15.84
CA GLU A 69 -15.92 16.81 -16.82
C GLU A 69 -14.97 15.72 -17.34
N GLY A 70 -13.74 16.10 -17.74
CA GLY A 70 -12.78 15.13 -18.29
C GLY A 70 -12.37 14.03 -17.31
N ILE A 71 -12.14 14.40 -16.05
CA ILE A 71 -11.81 13.42 -14.99
C ILE A 71 -13.02 12.59 -14.58
N GLU A 72 -14.20 13.19 -14.45
CA GLU A 72 -15.42 12.48 -14.06
C GLU A 72 -15.87 11.47 -15.12
N GLN A 73 -15.91 11.88 -16.38
CA GLN A 73 -16.25 10.99 -17.48
C GLN A 73 -15.24 9.83 -17.59
N SER A 74 -13.94 10.11 -17.46
CA SER A 74 -12.92 9.06 -17.50
C SER A 74 -13.04 8.06 -16.34
N LEU A 75 -13.37 8.55 -15.13
CA LEU A 75 -13.60 7.71 -13.96
C LEU A 75 -14.88 6.87 -14.12
N GLN A 76 -15.96 7.46 -14.65
CA GLN A 76 -17.21 6.76 -14.94
C GLN A 76 -17.02 5.68 -16.02
N ASP A 77 -16.30 5.98 -17.11
CA ASP A 77 -15.95 5.03 -18.16
C ASP A 77 -15.14 3.85 -17.61
N SER A 78 -14.24 4.12 -16.65
CA SER A 78 -13.33 3.13 -16.10
C SER A 78 -13.98 2.23 -15.04
N PHE A 79 -14.78 2.81 -14.15
CA PHE A 79 -15.31 2.11 -12.98
C PHE A 79 -16.81 1.79 -13.07
N GLY A 80 -17.54 2.40 -14.01
CA GLY A 80 -18.99 2.28 -14.11
C GLY A 80 -19.73 2.87 -12.91
N ASN A 81 -21.03 2.62 -12.83
CA ASN A 81 -21.91 3.15 -11.78
C ASN A 81 -22.17 2.16 -10.62
N SER A 82 -21.25 1.22 -10.38
CA SER A 82 -21.39 0.29 -9.26
C SER A 82 -21.00 0.93 -7.93
N ASN A 83 -21.68 0.52 -6.87
CA ASN A 83 -21.37 0.93 -5.50
C ASN A 83 -19.98 0.44 -5.09
N LEU A 84 -19.26 1.21 -4.28
CA LEU A 84 -17.97 0.80 -3.74
C LEU A 84 -18.14 -0.31 -2.69
N PHE A 85 -19.10 -0.12 -1.79
CA PHE A 85 -19.51 -1.11 -0.81
C PHE A 85 -20.73 -1.88 -1.30
N GLY A 86 -20.82 -3.17 -0.96
CA GLY A 86 -22.02 -3.98 -1.21
C GLY A 86 -22.26 -4.35 -2.67
N ALA A 87 -21.46 -3.84 -3.62
CA ALA A 87 -21.58 -4.24 -5.02
C ALA A 87 -21.33 -5.75 -5.17
N SER A 88 -22.39 -6.46 -5.57
CA SER A 88 -22.29 -7.85 -6.02
C SER A 88 -21.59 -7.84 -7.37
N LEU A 89 -20.24 -7.89 -7.38
CA LEU A 89 -19.49 -8.28 -8.57
C LEU A 89 -20.14 -9.56 -9.10
N GLY A 90 -20.66 -9.52 -10.33
CA GLY A 90 -21.68 -10.43 -10.84
C GLY A 90 -21.40 -11.93 -10.65
N LYS A 91 -22.42 -12.77 -10.89
CA LYS A 91 -22.44 -14.23 -10.67
C LYS A 91 -21.20 -15.03 -11.12
N ARG A 92 -20.34 -14.50 -12.00
CA ARG A 92 -19.05 -15.08 -12.40
C ARG A 92 -17.98 -15.09 -11.29
N ASN A 93 -18.10 -14.26 -10.25
CA ASN A 93 -17.07 -14.07 -9.23
C ASN A 93 -17.43 -14.68 -7.85
N ARG A 94 -18.50 -15.48 -7.77
CA ARG A 94 -18.91 -16.18 -6.53
C ARG A 94 -18.08 -17.44 -6.21
N ALA A 95 -17.13 -17.81 -7.06
CA ALA A 95 -16.35 -19.04 -6.88
C ALA A 95 -15.29 -18.95 -5.74
N GLY A 96 -14.92 -17.75 -5.28
CA GLY A 96 -13.98 -17.57 -4.16
C GLY A 96 -14.65 -16.94 -2.95
N GLY A 97 -15.18 -17.76 -2.04
CA GLY A 97 -15.73 -17.28 -0.78
C GLY A 97 -14.68 -16.61 0.13
N ARG A 98 -15.12 -15.58 0.86
CA ARG A 98 -14.54 -14.97 2.08
C ARG A 98 -13.33 -14.03 2.01
N ASP A 99 -12.37 -14.13 1.09
CA ASP A 99 -11.14 -13.29 1.15
C ASP A 99 -11.09 -12.21 0.06
N TRP A 100 -11.89 -11.17 0.24
CA TRP A 100 -11.87 -9.99 -0.62
C TRP A 100 -10.89 -8.93 -0.05
N VAL A 101 -10.09 -8.29 -0.91
CA VAL A 101 -9.11 -7.28 -0.47
C VAL A 101 -9.84 -6.03 0.00
N LYS A 102 -9.58 -5.61 1.24
CA LYS A 102 -10.12 -4.37 1.81
C LYS A 102 -9.42 -3.17 1.22
N VAL A 103 -10.12 -2.41 0.39
CA VAL A 103 -9.59 -1.25 -0.30
C VAL A 103 -10.26 0.02 0.22
N GLY A 104 -9.47 1.05 0.47
CA GLY A 104 -10.00 2.35 0.83
C GLY A 104 -9.16 3.49 0.27
N VAL A 105 -9.83 4.60 0.01
CA VAL A 105 -9.21 5.86 -0.44
C VAL A 105 -9.42 6.94 0.61
N VAL A 106 -8.43 7.83 0.74
CA VAL A 106 -8.46 8.90 1.75
C VAL A 106 -8.79 10.23 1.09
N SER A 107 -9.84 10.88 1.59
CA SER A 107 -10.26 12.23 1.22
C SER A 107 -10.37 13.11 2.46
N CYS A 108 -10.60 14.41 2.31
CA CYS A 108 -10.85 15.33 3.42
C CYS A 108 -12.20 16.03 3.21
N LEU A 109 -13.01 16.08 4.27
CA LEU A 109 -14.28 16.79 4.26
C LEU A 109 -14.04 18.30 4.40
N GLN A 110 -14.45 19.06 3.38
CA GLN A 110 -14.30 20.50 3.37
C GLN A 110 -15.13 21.15 4.50
N GLY A 111 -14.53 22.10 5.21
CA GLY A 111 -15.17 22.84 6.31
C GLY A 111 -14.96 22.24 7.71
N ARG A 112 -14.68 20.93 7.82
CA ARG A 112 -14.34 20.28 9.11
C ARG A 112 -12.85 19.95 9.27
N ASN A 113 -12.08 20.05 8.18
CA ASN A 113 -10.67 19.63 8.14
C ASN A 113 -10.47 18.21 8.71
N GLN A 114 -11.41 17.30 8.42
CA GLN A 114 -11.43 15.94 8.92
C GLN A 114 -11.14 14.98 7.77
N ALA A 115 -10.12 14.13 7.92
CA ALA A 115 -9.89 13.08 6.95
C ALA A 115 -11.03 12.04 6.99
N LYS A 116 -11.36 11.50 5.83
CA LYS A 116 -12.36 10.46 5.64
C LYS A 116 -11.81 9.33 4.78
N LEU A 117 -12.00 8.12 5.26
CA LEU A 117 -11.67 6.87 4.61
C LEU A 117 -12.93 6.35 3.91
N ILE A 118 -12.93 6.37 2.58
CA ILE A 118 -14.03 5.85 1.75
C ILE A 118 -13.60 4.46 1.29
N ALA A 119 -14.31 3.41 1.72
CA ALA A 119 -13.83 2.03 1.59
C ALA A 119 -14.92 1.05 1.17
N ASN A 120 -14.51 -0.10 0.62
CA ASN A 120 -15.40 -1.19 0.22
C ASN A 120 -15.74 -2.19 1.34
N TYR A 121 -15.46 -1.87 2.61
CA TYR A 121 -15.91 -2.63 3.80
C TYR A 121 -16.79 -1.79 4.70
N SER A 122 -17.49 -2.49 5.59
CA SER A 122 -17.92 -1.93 6.87
C SER A 122 -17.14 -2.58 8.02
N ARG A 123 -17.13 -1.92 9.17
CA ARG A 123 -16.72 -2.48 10.45
C ARG A 123 -17.60 -1.87 11.54
N ASN A 124 -17.74 -2.58 12.66
CA ASN A 124 -18.51 -2.06 13.79
C ASN A 124 -17.83 -0.80 14.34
N PRO A 125 -18.58 0.30 14.56
CA PRO A 125 -18.06 1.45 15.27
C PRO A 125 -17.64 1.00 16.68
N ARG A 126 -16.49 1.48 17.16
CA ARG A 126 -16.09 1.25 18.56
C ARG A 126 -16.90 2.21 19.43
N ALA A 127 -17.47 1.72 20.53
CA ALA A 127 -18.39 2.46 21.38
C ALA A 127 -17.77 3.70 22.08
N ASP A 128 -16.47 3.95 21.90
CA ASP A 128 -15.68 4.80 22.78
C ASP A 128 -15.07 6.04 22.07
N THR A 129 -15.16 6.15 20.74
CA THR A 129 -14.49 7.24 19.99
C THR A 129 -15.21 7.63 18.70
N ASP A 130 -16.34 8.35 18.79
CA ASP A 130 -17.02 8.89 17.60
C ASP A 130 -16.25 10.07 16.95
N GLU A 131 -15.39 10.78 17.70
CA GLU A 131 -14.67 11.95 17.16
C GLU A 131 -13.55 11.59 16.16
N ASP A 132 -12.98 10.38 16.27
CA ASP A 132 -11.81 9.94 15.49
C ASP A 132 -12.11 8.81 14.48
N ASP A 133 -13.38 8.50 14.18
CA ASP A 133 -13.67 7.55 13.10
C ASP A 133 -13.56 8.21 11.71
N TYR A 134 -12.52 7.80 11.02
CA TYR A 134 -12.24 8.19 9.63
C TYR A 134 -13.19 7.48 8.66
N LEU A 135 -13.71 6.29 8.97
CA LEU A 135 -14.49 5.50 8.02
C LEU A 135 -15.80 6.23 7.64
N SER A 136 -15.95 6.55 6.36
CA SER A 136 -17.15 7.16 5.80
C SER A 136 -18.06 6.06 5.28
N ARG A 137 -19.21 5.87 5.94
CA ARG A 137 -20.28 4.94 5.54
C ARG A 137 -21.62 5.59 5.81
N GLU A 138 -22.55 5.41 4.89
CA GLU A 138 -23.94 5.84 5.08
C GLU A 138 -24.82 4.64 5.43
N ASP A 139 -25.90 4.89 6.16
CA ASP A 139 -26.84 3.83 6.58
C ASP A 139 -27.62 3.25 5.40
N GLU A 140 -27.95 4.11 4.41
CA GLU A 140 -28.66 3.72 3.20
C GLU A 140 -27.70 3.49 2.05
N GLN A 141 -27.83 2.34 1.38
CA GLN A 141 -26.99 1.96 0.25
C GLN A 141 -27.09 2.94 -0.95
N SER A 142 -28.22 3.64 -1.10
CA SER A 142 -28.41 4.70 -2.10
C SER A 142 -27.53 5.91 -1.85
N ASN A 143 -27.15 6.16 -0.60
CA ASN A 143 -26.32 7.29 -0.19
C ASN A 143 -24.83 6.91 -0.09
N ASP A 144 -24.49 5.63 -0.26
CA ASP A 144 -23.10 5.16 -0.27
C ASP A 144 -22.40 5.52 -1.58
N PHE A 145 -21.08 5.68 -1.51
CA PHE A 145 -20.26 6.03 -2.67
C PHE A 145 -20.28 4.96 -3.77
N LYS A 146 -20.38 5.40 -5.02
CA LYS A 146 -19.92 4.64 -6.19
C LYS A 146 -18.40 4.64 -6.26
N ILE A 147 -17.82 3.66 -6.95
CA ILE A 147 -16.37 3.53 -7.07
C ILE A 147 -15.76 4.78 -7.72
N TRP A 148 -16.38 5.29 -8.80
CA TRP A 148 -15.89 6.49 -9.50
C TRP A 148 -16.00 7.75 -8.64
N GLU A 149 -17.02 7.85 -7.77
CA GLU A 149 -17.22 8.97 -6.85
C GLU A 149 -16.13 8.98 -5.77
N ALA A 150 -15.79 7.81 -5.22
CA ALA A 150 -14.69 7.66 -4.27
C ALA A 150 -13.34 8.04 -4.91
N ALA A 151 -13.11 7.58 -6.14
CA ALA A 151 -11.94 7.94 -6.93
C ALA A 151 -11.88 9.45 -7.23
N ARG A 152 -13.02 10.09 -7.51
CA ARG A 152 -13.10 11.54 -7.76
C ARG A 152 -12.87 12.37 -6.49
N ALA A 153 -13.36 11.89 -5.34
CA ALA A 153 -13.18 12.53 -4.04
C ALA A 153 -11.71 12.54 -3.60
N THR A 154 -11.01 11.40 -3.73
CA THR A 154 -9.59 11.31 -3.34
C THR A 154 -8.66 12.06 -4.30
N SER A 155 -9.05 12.29 -5.56
CA SER A 155 -8.24 12.97 -6.58
C SER A 155 -8.55 14.47 -6.70
N ALA A 156 -9.45 15.02 -5.89
CA ALA A 156 -9.87 16.42 -5.91
C ALA A 156 -8.79 17.36 -5.33
N ALA A 157 -7.61 17.39 -5.95
CA ALA A 157 -6.48 18.18 -5.50
C ALA A 157 -6.76 19.70 -5.63
N PRO A 158 -6.70 20.47 -4.52
CA PRO A 158 -6.73 21.92 -4.56
C PRO A 158 -5.86 22.52 -5.66
N THR A 159 -6.29 23.65 -6.23
CA THR A 159 -5.69 24.34 -7.39
C THR A 159 -5.79 23.60 -8.73
N PHE A 160 -5.78 22.26 -8.75
CA PHE A 160 -5.90 21.46 -9.97
C PHE A 160 -7.37 21.24 -10.34
N PHE A 161 -8.14 20.66 -9.42
CA PHE A 161 -9.52 20.22 -9.65
C PHE A 161 -10.48 20.88 -8.66
N GLN A 162 -11.73 21.05 -9.10
CA GLN A 162 -12.81 21.44 -8.19
C GLN A 162 -13.01 20.38 -7.08
N PRO A 163 -13.37 20.80 -5.85
CA PRO A 163 -13.86 19.90 -4.83
C PRO A 163 -15.00 19.03 -5.36
N PHE A 164 -15.04 17.77 -4.94
CA PHE A 164 -16.09 16.85 -5.32
C PHE A 164 -17.28 17.00 -4.37
N VAL A 165 -18.45 17.34 -4.90
CA VAL A 165 -19.70 17.37 -4.12
C VAL A 165 -20.39 16.03 -4.29
N HIS A 166 -20.48 15.25 -3.22
CA HIS A 166 -21.15 13.96 -3.26
C HIS A 166 -22.65 14.17 -3.54
N PRO A 167 -23.22 13.61 -4.63
CA PRO A 167 -24.56 13.95 -5.07
C PRO A 167 -25.65 13.69 -4.03
N GLU A 168 -25.55 12.57 -3.31
CA GLU A 168 -26.60 12.11 -2.40
C GLU A 168 -26.55 12.81 -1.05
N THR A 169 -25.36 12.98 -0.48
CA THR A 169 -25.18 13.56 0.87
C THR A 169 -24.90 15.06 0.87
N LYS A 170 -24.65 15.66 -0.32
CA LYS A 170 -24.24 17.06 -0.51
C LYS A 170 -22.96 17.46 0.23
N ARG A 171 -22.21 16.48 0.74
CA ARG A 171 -20.92 16.71 1.41
C ARG A 171 -19.84 17.00 0.37
N THR A 172 -18.96 17.94 0.68
CA THR A 172 -17.89 18.37 -0.23
C THR A 172 -16.54 17.81 0.20
N TYR A 173 -15.84 17.18 -0.75
CA TYR A 173 -14.61 16.44 -0.54
C TYR A 173 -13.45 17.04 -1.34
N VAL A 174 -12.26 17.06 -0.72
CA VAL A 174 -10.99 17.46 -1.34
C VAL A 174 -9.94 16.36 -1.16
N ASP A 175 -8.83 16.43 -1.89
CA ASP A 175 -7.74 15.44 -1.79
C ASP A 175 -7.27 15.25 -0.34
N GLY A 176 -7.17 13.98 0.09
CA GLY A 176 -6.74 13.58 1.43
C GLY A 176 -5.30 14.00 1.76
N ALA A 177 -4.52 14.45 0.77
CA ALA A 177 -3.21 15.07 0.91
C ALA A 177 -3.07 16.07 2.04
N LEU A 178 -4.14 16.86 2.23
CA LEU A 178 -4.15 18.00 3.13
C LEU A 178 -4.01 17.56 4.58
N MET A 179 -4.43 16.34 4.89
CA MET A 179 -4.40 15.76 6.22
C MET A 179 -3.39 14.62 6.32
N HIS A 180 -3.41 13.68 5.38
CA HIS A 180 -2.55 12.50 5.37
C HIS A 180 -1.91 12.31 4.00
N ASN A 181 -0.68 12.83 3.87
CA ASN A 181 0.13 12.64 2.67
C ASN A 181 0.51 11.15 2.45
N ASN A 182 0.61 10.37 3.52
CA ASN A 182 0.94 8.95 3.59
C ASN A 182 -0.11 8.24 4.47
N PRO A 183 -0.96 7.35 3.91
CA PRO A 183 -2.01 6.71 4.68
C PRO A 183 -1.52 5.52 5.52
N VAL A 184 -0.21 5.29 5.67
CA VAL A 184 0.32 4.09 6.36
C VAL A 184 -0.13 3.99 7.81
N ALA A 185 -0.11 5.09 8.57
CA ALA A 185 -0.52 5.09 9.97
C ALA A 185 -2.02 4.79 10.09
N LEU A 186 -2.83 5.42 9.22
CA LEU A 186 -4.26 5.15 9.13
C LEU A 186 -4.52 3.68 8.78
N ALA A 187 -3.82 3.14 7.77
CA ALA A 187 -3.96 1.75 7.35
C ALA A 187 -3.61 0.75 8.46
N TYR A 188 -2.54 1.03 9.19
CA TYR A 188 -2.14 0.22 10.33
C TYR A 188 -3.16 0.29 11.47
N SER A 189 -3.68 1.48 11.77
CA SER A 189 -4.73 1.66 12.78
C SER A 189 -6.01 0.89 12.41
N GLU A 190 -6.30 0.78 11.12
CA GLU A 190 -7.51 0.17 10.59
C GLU A 190 -7.50 -1.37 10.71
N VAL A 191 -6.31 -1.99 10.71
CA VAL A 191 -6.15 -3.45 10.88
C VAL A 191 -6.83 -3.93 12.15
N ASP A 192 -6.58 -3.27 13.28
CA ASP A 192 -7.15 -3.65 14.59
C ASP A 192 -8.66 -3.35 14.68
N LYS A 193 -9.14 -2.37 13.91
CA LYS A 193 -10.57 -2.05 13.85
C LYS A 193 -11.34 -3.05 12.98
N ILE A 194 -10.72 -3.60 11.94
CA ILE A 194 -11.31 -4.62 11.07
C ILE A 194 -11.20 -6.01 11.68
N TRP A 195 -10.05 -6.35 12.27
CA TRP A 195 -9.79 -7.64 12.91
C TRP A 195 -9.33 -7.43 14.36
N PRO A 196 -10.27 -7.12 15.27
CA PRO A 196 -9.94 -6.94 16.69
C PRO A 196 -9.26 -8.16 17.28
N GLY A 197 -8.19 -7.94 18.05
CA GLY A 197 -7.45 -9.01 18.71
C GLY A 197 -6.59 -9.87 17.77
N SER A 198 -6.48 -9.50 16.49
CA SER A 198 -5.58 -10.17 15.55
C SER A 198 -4.11 -9.81 15.80
N LEU A 199 -3.21 -10.70 15.34
CA LEU A 199 -1.78 -10.40 15.35
C LEU A 199 -1.49 -9.21 14.41
N PRO A 200 -0.40 -8.46 14.65
CA PRO A 200 0.05 -7.46 13.70
C PRO A 200 0.22 -8.04 12.29
N PRO A 201 0.08 -7.21 11.24
CA PRO A 201 0.31 -7.61 9.85
C PRO A 201 1.63 -8.38 9.67
N ASP A 202 1.66 -9.36 8.78
CA ASP A 202 2.90 -10.05 8.44
C ASP A 202 3.88 -9.16 7.68
N ILE A 203 3.35 -8.25 6.85
CA ILE A 203 4.10 -7.28 6.05
C ILE A 203 3.31 -5.98 5.90
N ILE A 204 4.02 -4.86 5.89
CA ILE A 204 3.51 -3.54 5.51
C ILE A 204 4.37 -3.04 4.37
N LEU A 205 3.75 -2.78 3.22
CA LEU A 205 4.43 -2.27 2.04
C LEU A 205 3.87 -0.89 1.67
N SER A 206 4.71 0.14 1.70
CA SER A 206 4.37 1.49 1.28
C SER A 206 5.03 1.83 -0.05
N VAL A 207 4.25 2.12 -1.09
CA VAL A 207 4.75 2.41 -2.44
C VAL A 207 4.60 3.90 -2.73
N GLY A 208 5.72 4.59 -2.95
CA GLY A 208 5.79 6.01 -3.31
C GLY A 208 5.60 6.26 -4.82
N THR A 209 5.51 7.54 -5.19
CA THR A 209 5.28 8.01 -6.56
C THR A 209 6.51 8.72 -7.14
N GLY A 210 7.70 8.34 -6.67
CA GLY A 210 8.95 8.99 -7.02
C GLY A 210 9.43 9.99 -5.96
N MET A 211 10.74 10.21 -5.94
CA MET A 211 11.43 11.19 -5.09
C MET A 211 12.67 11.69 -5.82
N VAL A 212 12.93 12.99 -5.76
CA VAL A 212 14.16 13.53 -6.34
C VAL A 212 15.33 13.19 -5.42
N VAL A 213 16.26 12.40 -5.94
CA VAL A 213 17.47 11.99 -5.23
C VAL A 213 18.68 12.71 -5.81
N ASP A 214 19.64 13.05 -4.95
CA ASP A 214 20.95 13.49 -5.45
C ASP A 214 21.69 12.28 -6.04
N SER A 215 22.06 12.35 -7.31
CA SER A 215 22.75 11.27 -8.01
C SER A 215 24.14 10.96 -7.44
N LYS A 216 24.71 11.85 -6.63
CA LYS A 216 26.04 11.68 -6.01
C LYS A 216 25.98 11.18 -4.56
N SER A 217 24.90 11.47 -3.82
CA SER A 217 24.78 11.10 -2.40
C SER A 217 23.59 10.18 -2.06
N GLY A 218 22.64 10.01 -2.98
CA GLY A 218 21.36 9.33 -2.75
C GLY A 218 20.43 10.06 -1.78
N GLU A 219 20.82 11.24 -1.31
CA GLU A 219 20.04 11.99 -0.34
C GLU A 219 18.86 12.69 -1.02
N MET A 220 17.77 12.84 -0.26
CA MET A 220 16.59 13.56 -0.73
C MET A 220 16.90 15.04 -0.88
N LYS A 221 16.67 15.59 -2.07
CA LYS A 221 16.76 17.05 -2.26
C LYS A 221 15.54 17.72 -1.64
N THR A 222 15.69 18.27 -0.44
CA THR A 222 14.71 19.18 0.15
C THR A 222 14.94 20.59 -0.39
N LYS A 223 14.06 21.09 -1.26
CA LYS A 223 14.07 22.53 -1.60
C LYS A 223 12.98 23.27 -0.84
N HIS A 224 13.40 24.21 0.00
CA HIS A 224 12.58 25.33 0.43
C HIS A 224 12.33 26.22 -0.80
N ASN A 225 11.08 26.33 -1.25
CA ASN A 225 10.73 27.30 -2.28
C ASN A 225 10.68 28.70 -1.66
N SER A 226 11.82 29.38 -1.59
CA SER A 226 11.93 30.79 -1.21
C SER A 226 11.51 31.77 -2.31
N LYS A 227 11.13 31.27 -3.50
CA LYS A 227 10.81 32.12 -4.67
C LYS A 227 9.37 32.66 -4.73
N LEU A 228 8.46 32.25 -3.84
CA LEU A 228 7.05 32.71 -3.85
C LEU A 228 6.73 33.82 -2.83
N GLU A 229 7.63 34.11 -1.89
CA GLU A 229 7.41 35.14 -0.86
C GLU A 229 7.01 36.53 -1.38
N PRO A 230 7.60 37.07 -2.47
CA PRO A 230 7.18 38.37 -2.97
C PRO A 230 5.79 38.35 -3.62
N PHE A 231 5.36 37.22 -4.20
CA PHE A 231 4.08 37.12 -4.93
C PHE A 231 2.87 36.90 -3.99
N LYS A 232 3.09 36.30 -2.81
CA LYS A 232 2.05 36.09 -1.78
C LYS A 232 1.40 37.39 -1.29
N LYS A 233 2.12 38.52 -1.30
CA LYS A 233 1.61 39.80 -0.76
C LYS A 233 0.52 40.44 -1.62
N CYS A 234 0.39 40.05 -2.89
CA CYS A 234 -0.54 40.66 -3.84
C CYS A 234 -1.81 39.82 -4.09
N ILE A 235 -1.95 38.67 -3.43
CA ILE A 235 -3.06 37.73 -3.65
C ILE A 235 -4.11 37.89 -2.53
N PRO A 236 -5.42 37.95 -2.84
CA PRO A 236 -6.46 38.00 -1.82
C PRO A 236 -6.38 36.80 -0.85
N LYS A 237 -6.64 37.04 0.45
CA LYS A 237 -6.45 36.04 1.52
C LYS A 237 -7.14 34.69 1.25
N GLY A 238 -8.35 34.69 0.69
CA GLY A 238 -9.09 33.46 0.35
C GLY A 238 -8.43 32.61 -0.73
N TYR A 239 -7.73 33.24 -1.68
CA TYR A 239 -6.95 32.55 -2.71
C TYR A 239 -5.59 32.08 -2.17
N LEU A 240 -4.98 32.84 -1.26
CA LEU A 240 -3.70 32.50 -0.65
C LEU A 240 -3.76 31.15 0.08
N MET A 241 -4.79 30.92 0.90
CA MET A 241 -4.97 29.64 1.60
C MET A 241 -5.05 28.44 0.64
N ARG A 242 -5.64 28.62 -0.54
CA ARG A 242 -5.79 27.56 -1.55
C ARG A 242 -4.48 27.30 -2.28
N ILE A 243 -3.72 28.36 -2.56
CA ILE A 243 -2.37 28.25 -3.14
C ILE A 243 -1.45 27.55 -2.14
N GLU A 244 -1.51 27.87 -0.85
CA GLU A 244 -0.74 27.18 0.20
C GLU A 244 -1.13 25.70 0.31
N ALA A 245 -2.43 25.39 0.26
CA ALA A 245 -2.92 24.01 0.22
C ALA A 245 -2.39 23.25 -1.02
N GLY A 246 -2.41 23.87 -2.20
CA GLY A 246 -1.85 23.30 -3.43
C GLY A 246 -0.33 23.11 -3.36
N LEU A 247 0.41 24.07 -2.79
CA LEU A 247 1.86 23.97 -2.59
C LEU A 247 2.23 22.86 -1.61
N GLY A 248 1.45 22.66 -0.54
CA GLY A 248 1.63 21.55 0.40
C GLY A 248 1.46 20.18 -0.26
N ILE A 249 0.50 20.06 -1.19
CA ILE A 249 0.32 18.87 -2.04
C ILE A 249 1.54 18.64 -2.93
N ILE A 250 2.06 19.70 -3.54
CA ILE A 250 3.21 19.64 -4.45
C ILE A 250 4.52 19.30 -3.71
N GLN A 251 4.68 19.74 -2.45
CA GLN A 251 5.80 19.38 -1.57
C GLN A 251 5.66 17.99 -0.93
N SER A 252 4.60 17.24 -1.26
CA SER A 252 4.21 16.04 -0.53
C SER A 252 5.16 14.85 -0.63
N SER A 253 6.04 14.74 -1.64
CA SER A 253 6.93 13.57 -1.76
C SER A 253 7.95 13.48 -0.61
N THR A 254 8.55 14.61 -0.21
CA THR A 254 9.40 14.73 0.99
C THR A 254 8.58 14.46 2.25
N SER A 255 7.42 15.09 2.36
CA SER A 255 6.53 14.96 3.52
C SER A 255 6.01 13.51 3.70
N CYS A 256 5.78 12.79 2.61
CA CYS A 256 5.39 11.37 2.57
C CYS A 256 6.46 10.43 3.15
N HIS A 257 7.72 10.73 2.84
CA HIS A 257 8.86 9.95 3.33
C HIS A 257 9.09 10.20 4.82
N GLU A 258 8.95 11.44 5.27
CA GLU A 258 9.00 11.76 6.70
C GLU A 258 7.85 11.10 7.49
N ALA A 259 6.62 11.17 6.98
CA ALA A 259 5.49 10.45 7.60
C ALA A 259 5.70 8.93 7.66
N TRP A 260 6.42 8.35 6.68
CA TRP A 260 6.83 6.94 6.74
C TRP A 260 7.86 6.68 7.84
N LYS A 261 8.89 7.53 7.96
CA LYS A 261 9.91 7.40 9.01
C LYS A 261 9.29 7.47 10.40
N GLU A 262 8.41 8.45 10.61
CA GLU A 262 7.67 8.64 11.86
C GLU A 262 6.81 7.41 12.18
N PHE A 263 6.02 6.92 11.22
CA PHE A 263 5.25 5.69 11.39
C PHE A 263 6.15 4.49 11.78
N ARG A 264 7.27 4.30 11.06
CA ARG A 264 8.18 3.18 11.30
C ARG A 264 8.85 3.26 12.66
N SER A 265 9.17 4.47 13.15
CA SER A 265 9.79 4.67 14.45
C SER A 265 8.80 4.56 15.61
N MET A 266 7.59 5.09 15.46
CA MET A 266 6.62 5.23 16.55
C MET A 266 5.63 4.06 16.64
N SER A 267 5.10 3.59 15.50
CA SER A 267 3.99 2.63 15.49
C SER A 267 4.47 1.18 15.43
N VAL A 268 5.66 0.93 14.88
CA VAL A 268 6.19 -0.42 14.67
C VAL A 268 7.12 -0.84 15.82
N THR A 269 6.51 -1.24 16.94
CA THR A 269 7.25 -1.68 18.14
C THR A 269 7.74 -3.12 18.05
N ASP A 270 7.07 -3.97 17.27
CA ASP A 270 7.44 -5.37 17.07
C ASP A 270 8.67 -5.52 16.16
N ARG A 271 9.64 -6.34 16.57
CA ARG A 271 10.92 -6.52 15.84
C ARG A 271 10.73 -7.21 14.49
N ARG A 272 9.80 -8.16 14.39
CA ARG A 272 9.49 -8.86 13.13
C ARG A 272 8.78 -7.90 12.18
N LEU A 273 7.80 -7.15 12.65
CA LEU A 273 7.11 -6.16 11.83
C LEU A 273 8.07 -5.06 11.36
N ARG A 274 9.00 -4.58 12.19
CA ARG A 274 10.04 -3.62 11.75
C ARG A 274 10.88 -4.12 10.59
N HIS A 275 11.14 -5.42 10.57
CA HIS A 275 11.87 -6.08 9.51
C HIS A 275 11.00 -6.21 8.26
N ASN A 276 9.71 -6.54 8.40
CA ASN A 276 8.75 -6.70 7.31
C ASN A 276 7.97 -5.41 6.98
N CYS A 277 8.51 -4.25 7.34
CA CYS A 277 7.91 -2.94 7.08
C CYS A 277 8.77 -2.22 6.05
N HIS A 278 8.30 -2.22 4.80
CA HIS A 278 9.06 -1.82 3.63
C HIS A 278 8.45 -0.59 2.96
N ARG A 279 9.32 0.30 2.48
CA ARG A 279 8.92 1.38 1.57
C ARG A 279 9.67 1.27 0.27
N LEU A 280 8.92 1.09 -0.82
CA LEU A 280 9.43 1.13 -2.18
C LEU A 280 9.17 2.52 -2.75
N ASN A 281 10.18 3.11 -3.36
CA ASN A 281 10.05 4.38 -4.08
C ASN A 281 11.08 4.43 -5.21
N VAL A 282 10.87 5.32 -6.16
CA VAL A 282 11.74 5.48 -7.33
C VAL A 282 12.55 6.76 -7.16
N GLY A 283 13.86 6.68 -7.37
CA GLY A 283 14.73 7.85 -7.40
C GLY A 283 14.66 8.50 -8.78
N LEU A 284 14.14 9.73 -8.84
CA LEU A 284 14.06 10.52 -10.07
C LEU A 284 15.25 11.49 -10.15
N LYS A 285 15.84 11.60 -11.34
CA LYS A 285 16.92 12.53 -11.73
C LYS A 285 16.44 13.98 -11.63
N GLN A 286 15.18 14.22 -12.00
CA GLN A 286 14.56 15.54 -11.96
C GLN A 286 13.14 15.48 -11.41
N ARG A 287 12.66 16.63 -10.94
CA ARG A 287 11.26 16.77 -10.55
C ARG A 287 10.39 16.83 -11.80
N VAL A 288 9.37 16.00 -11.83
CA VAL A 288 8.27 16.09 -12.80
C VAL A 288 7.05 16.65 -12.07
N GLU A 289 6.39 17.63 -12.68
CA GLU A 289 5.16 18.19 -12.14
C GLU A 289 4.01 17.19 -12.34
N MET A 290 3.03 17.22 -11.44
CA MET A 290 1.99 16.19 -11.32
C MET A 290 1.07 16.10 -12.55
N ASP A 291 0.89 17.22 -13.25
CA ASP A 291 0.04 17.39 -14.42
C ASP A 291 0.81 17.36 -15.76
N ASP A 292 2.12 17.05 -15.73
CA ASP A 292 2.96 16.93 -16.92
C ASP A 292 2.78 15.56 -17.59
N VAL A 293 1.64 15.39 -18.27
CA VAL A 293 1.21 14.12 -18.88
C VAL A 293 2.17 13.66 -19.99
N GLU A 294 2.86 14.58 -20.66
CA GLU A 294 3.79 14.27 -21.75
C GLU A 294 5.02 13.49 -21.26
N LYS A 295 5.41 13.68 -20.00
CA LYS A 295 6.57 12.99 -19.40
C LYS A 295 6.27 11.58 -18.87
N MET A 296 5.04 11.08 -18.98
CA MET A 296 4.70 9.75 -18.46
C MET A 296 5.57 8.63 -19.03
N ASN A 297 5.88 8.66 -20.33
CA ASN A 297 6.72 7.62 -20.94
C ASN A 297 8.16 7.69 -20.45
N SER A 298 8.73 8.90 -20.37
CA SER A 298 10.07 9.12 -19.81
C SER A 298 10.15 8.69 -18.34
N LEU A 299 9.10 8.91 -17.54
CA LEU A 299 9.03 8.43 -16.15
C LEU A 299 9.01 6.91 -16.05
N ILE A 300 8.38 6.21 -17.00
CA ILE A 300 8.35 4.75 -17.02
C ILE A 300 9.74 4.21 -17.37
N GLU A 301 10.38 4.76 -18.39
CA GLU A 301 11.76 4.40 -18.76
C GLU A 301 12.73 4.64 -17.59
N GLU A 302 12.63 5.79 -16.93
CA GLU A 302 13.46 6.11 -15.77
C GLU A 302 13.19 5.19 -14.57
N CYS A 303 11.94 4.78 -14.37
CA CYS A 303 11.56 3.80 -13.35
C CYS A 303 12.12 2.40 -13.66
N GLU A 304 12.03 1.97 -14.92
CA GLU A 304 12.61 0.70 -15.38
C GLU A 304 14.13 0.69 -15.24
N GLU A 305 14.81 1.75 -15.66
CA GLU A 305 16.23 1.96 -15.41
C GLU A 305 16.54 1.86 -13.91
N TYR A 306 15.82 2.60 -13.07
CA TYR A 306 16.08 2.64 -11.64
C TYR A 306 15.91 1.27 -10.94
N LEU A 307 14.93 0.47 -11.39
CA LEU A 307 14.61 -0.82 -10.80
C LEU A 307 15.44 -1.98 -11.38
N CYS A 308 15.91 -1.87 -12.62
CA CYS A 308 16.70 -2.91 -13.28
C CYS A 308 18.22 -2.68 -13.14
N ASP A 309 18.65 -1.42 -13.06
CA ASP A 309 20.07 -1.08 -12.98
C ASP A 309 20.61 -1.28 -11.56
N GLY A 310 21.32 -2.39 -11.37
CA GLY A 310 22.03 -2.72 -10.13
C GLY A 310 23.23 -1.81 -9.83
N THR A 311 23.54 -0.84 -10.70
CA THR A 311 24.65 0.10 -10.50
C THR A 311 24.27 1.36 -9.73
N ASN A 312 22.99 1.56 -9.39
CA ASN A 312 22.55 2.65 -8.51
C ASN A 312 23.14 2.47 -7.10
N MET A 313 24.38 2.92 -6.89
CA MET A 313 25.15 2.83 -5.64
C MET A 313 24.47 3.54 -4.46
N PHE A 314 23.46 4.36 -4.71
CA PHE A 314 22.84 5.23 -3.71
C PHE A 314 21.32 5.09 -3.67
N TYR A 315 20.85 3.89 -3.35
CA TYR A 315 19.44 3.65 -3.03
C TYR A 315 19.03 4.39 -1.74
N PHE A 316 17.80 4.95 -1.72
CA PHE A 316 17.38 5.84 -0.63
C PHE A 316 17.18 5.12 0.72
N ASP A 317 16.90 3.82 0.71
CA ASP A 317 16.85 3.02 1.94
C ASP A 317 18.21 2.36 2.19
N LYS A 318 18.96 2.91 3.14
CA LYS A 318 20.31 2.47 3.49
C LYS A 318 20.39 1.02 3.99
N ALA A 319 19.25 0.37 4.28
CA ALA A 319 19.21 -1.05 4.63
C ALA A 319 19.50 -1.98 3.43
N TYR A 320 19.43 -1.46 2.20
CA TYR A 320 19.62 -2.21 0.96
C TYR A 320 20.67 -1.51 0.09
N ARG A 321 21.45 -2.28 -0.68
CA ARG A 321 22.47 -1.71 -1.57
C ARG A 321 21.83 -1.13 -2.82
N THR A 322 20.80 -1.79 -3.34
CA THR A 322 20.15 -1.45 -4.60
C THR A 322 18.63 -1.57 -4.52
N ALA A 323 17.92 -0.89 -5.42
CA ALA A 323 16.48 -1.04 -5.58
C ALA A 323 16.05 -2.49 -5.93
N PRO A 324 16.68 -3.19 -6.90
CA PRO A 324 16.33 -4.58 -7.19
C PRO A 324 16.54 -5.53 -6.00
N GLU A 325 17.59 -5.37 -5.20
CA GLU A 325 17.79 -6.16 -3.97
C GLU A 325 16.63 -5.97 -2.98
N HIS A 326 16.20 -4.73 -2.78
CA HIS A 326 15.07 -4.43 -1.90
C HIS A 326 13.77 -5.02 -2.45
N LEU A 327 13.51 -4.88 -3.75
CA LEU A 327 12.31 -5.43 -4.40
C LEU A 327 12.27 -6.95 -4.29
N GLN A 328 13.39 -7.63 -4.56
CA GLN A 328 13.50 -9.09 -4.40
C GLN A 328 13.26 -9.50 -2.94
N THR A 329 13.80 -8.76 -1.97
CA THR A 329 13.55 -9.03 -0.55
C THR A 329 12.06 -8.92 -0.20
N VAL A 330 11.38 -7.86 -0.66
CA VAL A 330 9.94 -7.70 -0.45
C VAL A 330 9.16 -8.85 -1.09
N ALA A 331 9.48 -9.22 -2.33
CA ALA A 331 8.82 -10.32 -3.04
C ALA A 331 8.98 -11.66 -2.31
N ARG A 332 10.20 -11.99 -1.84
CA ARG A 332 10.44 -13.22 -1.07
C ARG A 332 9.64 -13.25 0.23
N ARG A 333 9.56 -12.14 0.95
CA ARG A 333 8.80 -12.04 2.21
C ARG A 333 7.30 -12.13 1.99
N LEU A 334 6.79 -11.54 0.91
CA LEU A 334 5.39 -11.70 0.49
C LEU A 334 5.07 -13.18 0.22
N LEU A 335 5.91 -13.86 -0.56
CA LEU A 335 5.76 -15.29 -0.83
C LEU A 335 5.88 -16.13 0.45
N ALA A 336 6.79 -15.80 1.36
CA ALA A 336 6.94 -16.49 2.64
C ALA A 336 5.71 -16.34 3.53
N SER A 337 5.04 -15.18 3.51
CA SER A 337 3.81 -14.90 4.26
C SER A 337 2.58 -15.68 3.76
N LEU A 338 2.67 -16.32 2.58
CA LEU A 338 1.65 -17.23 2.11
C LEU A 338 1.63 -18.54 2.90
N PHE A 339 2.71 -18.86 3.61
CA PHE A 339 2.81 -20.08 4.41
C PHE A 339 2.55 -19.80 5.89
N TYR A 340 1.88 -20.73 6.57
CA TYR A 340 1.72 -20.70 8.02
C TYR A 340 1.68 -22.12 8.58
N TYR A 341 2.04 -22.28 9.85
CA TYR A 341 2.10 -23.57 10.52
C TYR A 341 1.00 -23.71 11.57
N VAL A 342 0.43 -24.91 11.64
CA VAL A 342 -0.54 -25.32 12.64
C VAL A 342 -0.04 -26.62 13.27
N GLY A 343 0.22 -26.58 14.57
CA GLY A 343 0.70 -27.71 15.34
C GLY A 343 1.41 -27.26 16.60
N PRO A 344 1.90 -28.20 17.43
CA PRO A 344 2.62 -27.87 18.64
C PRO A 344 3.95 -27.21 18.27
N LEU A 345 4.23 -26.02 18.78
CA LEU A 345 5.55 -25.40 18.74
C LEU A 345 5.69 -24.40 19.89
N GLU A 346 5.63 -24.94 21.10
CA GLU A 346 5.67 -24.15 22.32
C GLU A 346 7.08 -23.62 22.62
N ARG A 347 7.15 -22.62 23.50
CA ARG A 347 8.40 -22.02 23.96
C ARG A 347 9.26 -23.00 24.74
N THR A 348 8.65 -23.90 25.49
CA THR A 348 9.34 -24.95 26.25
C THR A 348 8.86 -26.30 25.76
N MET A 349 9.77 -27.13 25.27
CA MET A 349 9.46 -28.48 24.79
C MET A 349 10.51 -29.47 25.26
N LYS A 350 10.14 -30.74 25.41
CA LYS A 350 11.11 -31.83 25.58
C LYS A 350 11.77 -32.15 24.24
N ARG A 351 13.00 -32.66 24.26
CA ARG A 351 13.67 -33.12 23.04
C ARG A 351 12.80 -34.20 22.37
N GLY A 352 12.52 -34.03 21.08
CA GLY A 352 11.66 -34.99 20.41
C GLY A 352 11.29 -34.63 18.99
N LYS A 353 10.37 -35.43 18.44
CA LYS A 353 9.69 -35.15 17.18
C LYS A 353 8.35 -34.52 17.48
N CYS A 354 8.05 -33.42 16.81
CA CYS A 354 6.75 -32.77 16.82
C CYS A 354 6.13 -32.91 15.42
N VAL A 355 4.83 -33.19 15.36
CA VAL A 355 4.08 -33.31 14.11
C VAL A 355 3.12 -32.14 14.01
N GLY A 356 3.11 -31.49 12.85
CA GLY A 356 2.15 -30.45 12.52
C GLY A 356 1.93 -30.34 11.02
N LYS A 357 1.22 -29.30 10.60
CA LYS A 357 0.93 -29.03 9.18
C LYS A 357 1.36 -27.62 8.81
N ILE A 358 1.93 -27.49 7.62
CA ILE A 358 2.12 -26.19 6.97
C ILE A 358 1.01 -26.02 5.95
N PHE A 359 0.42 -24.84 5.90
CA PHE A 359 -0.65 -24.47 4.97
C PHE A 359 -0.18 -23.35 4.05
N CYS A 360 -0.70 -23.34 2.81
CA CYS A 360 -0.59 -22.21 1.90
C CYS A 360 -1.91 -21.42 1.87
N ARG A 361 -1.84 -20.09 1.86
CA ARG A 361 -3.01 -19.20 1.80
C ARG A 361 -3.64 -19.09 0.41
N LEU A 362 -3.00 -19.62 -0.63
CA LEU A 362 -3.55 -19.59 -1.98
C LEU A 362 -4.75 -20.53 -2.09
N GLU A 363 -5.58 -20.32 -3.10
CA GLU A 363 -6.71 -21.20 -3.37
C GLU A 363 -6.21 -22.53 -3.96
N ALA A 364 -6.72 -23.64 -3.43
CA ALA A 364 -6.47 -24.99 -3.93
C ALA A 364 -6.78 -25.10 -5.42
N GLY A 365 -5.81 -25.62 -6.20
CA GLY A 365 -5.96 -25.81 -7.64
C GLY A 365 -5.78 -24.55 -8.51
N SER A 366 -5.61 -23.36 -7.90
CA SER A 366 -5.32 -22.12 -8.64
C SER A 366 -4.01 -22.20 -9.42
N ALA A 367 -3.90 -21.45 -10.52
CA ALA A 367 -2.68 -21.39 -11.33
C ALA A 367 -1.48 -20.90 -10.50
N SER A 368 -1.67 -19.90 -9.64
CA SER A 368 -0.65 -19.39 -8.74
C SER A 368 -0.17 -20.43 -7.72
N ALA A 369 -1.08 -21.23 -7.15
CA ALA A 369 -0.70 -22.32 -6.24
C ALA A 369 0.10 -23.39 -6.96
N LYS A 370 -0.31 -23.78 -8.18
CA LYS A 370 0.41 -24.76 -9.00
C LYS A 370 1.82 -24.29 -9.32
N GLU A 371 1.98 -23.03 -9.72
CA GLU A 371 3.29 -22.47 -10.05
C GLU A 371 4.18 -22.35 -8.80
N LEU A 372 3.65 -21.85 -7.68
CA LEU A 372 4.40 -21.70 -6.44
C LEU A 372 4.92 -23.05 -5.90
N LEU A 373 4.08 -24.10 -5.98
CA LEU A 373 4.42 -25.42 -5.45
C LEU A 373 5.22 -26.29 -6.44
N ARG A 374 5.31 -25.89 -7.71
CA ARG A 374 6.17 -26.53 -8.72
C ARG A 374 7.65 -26.48 -8.31
N ASP A 375 8.04 -25.35 -7.74
CA ASP A 375 9.38 -25.04 -7.27
C ASP A 375 9.62 -25.64 -5.87
N HIS A 376 9.77 -26.96 -5.78
CA HIS A 376 10.18 -27.74 -4.58
C HIS A 376 10.42 -26.91 -3.31
N VAL A 377 9.32 -26.53 -2.64
CA VAL A 377 9.36 -25.61 -1.50
C VAL A 377 10.05 -26.30 -0.32
N ARG A 378 11.07 -25.66 0.26
CA ARG A 378 11.82 -26.19 1.39
C ARG A 378 11.44 -25.45 2.66
N PHE A 379 11.36 -26.17 3.77
CA PHE A 379 11.13 -25.58 5.08
C PHE A 379 12.26 -25.97 6.04
N ARG A 380 12.54 -25.12 7.03
CA ARG A 380 13.41 -25.47 8.17
C ARG A 380 12.90 -24.88 9.48
N LEU A 381 13.26 -25.50 10.60
CA LEU A 381 12.97 -25.00 11.93
C LEU A 381 14.17 -24.20 12.44
N GLY A 382 13.97 -22.92 12.76
CA GLY A 382 14.91 -22.10 13.49
C GLY A 382 14.65 -22.18 15.00
N GLN A 383 15.69 -22.38 15.80
CA GLN A 383 15.62 -22.37 17.26
C GLN A 383 16.77 -21.56 17.84
N ILE A 384 16.45 -20.62 18.73
CA ILE A 384 17.45 -19.92 19.55
C ILE A 384 17.15 -20.24 21.02
N PRO A 385 18.02 -20.99 21.72
CA PRO A 385 17.94 -21.15 23.17
C PRO A 385 18.01 -19.77 23.84
N GLU A 386 17.23 -19.54 24.89
CA GLU A 386 17.18 -18.22 25.55
C GLU A 386 18.52 -17.76 26.12
N ASN A 387 19.38 -18.70 26.47
CA ASN A 387 20.71 -18.43 27.02
C ASN A 387 21.78 -18.29 25.91
N SER A 388 21.38 -18.21 24.64
CA SER A 388 22.28 -18.18 23.48
C SER A 388 21.85 -17.10 22.48
N THR A 389 22.83 -16.56 21.76
CA THR A 389 22.60 -15.68 20.60
C THR A 389 22.74 -16.42 19.28
N LYS A 390 23.20 -17.68 19.28
CA LYS A 390 23.37 -18.51 18.08
C LYS A 390 22.12 -19.34 17.81
N ALA A 391 21.56 -19.16 16.63
CA ALA A 391 20.47 -19.99 16.13
C ALA A 391 20.98 -21.38 15.72
N VAL A 392 20.27 -22.41 16.15
CA VAL A 392 20.41 -23.77 15.66
C VAL A 392 19.32 -24.00 14.63
N TYR A 393 19.71 -24.48 13.44
CA TYR A 393 18.79 -24.84 12.37
C TYR A 393 18.77 -26.35 12.20
N PRO A 394 18.17 -27.12 13.14
CA PRO A 394 18.02 -28.54 12.92
C PRO A 394 17.18 -28.75 11.66
N ARG A 395 17.69 -29.59 10.76
CA ARG A 395 16.99 -29.94 9.51
C ARG A 395 15.57 -30.39 9.83
N ILE A 396 14.59 -29.90 9.08
CA ILE A 396 13.30 -30.61 8.97
C ILE A 396 13.63 -31.95 8.33
N LEU A 397 13.32 -33.03 9.06
CA LEU A 397 13.84 -34.36 8.73
C LEU A 397 13.23 -34.89 7.44
N HIS A 398 11.97 -34.56 7.15
CA HIS A 398 11.29 -34.87 5.90
C HIS A 398 10.12 -33.89 5.67
N HIS A 399 10.06 -33.29 4.49
CA HIS A 399 8.79 -33.13 3.77
C HIS A 399 8.71 -34.42 2.96
N ARG A 400 7.70 -35.30 3.12
CA ARG A 400 7.53 -36.35 2.10
C ARG A 400 7.41 -35.60 0.77
N ASP A 401 8.24 -35.97 -0.20
CA ASP A 401 8.58 -35.26 -1.44
C ASP A 401 7.45 -34.40 -2.02
N SER A 402 7.80 -33.36 -2.76
CA SER A 402 6.97 -32.39 -3.51
C SER A 402 5.61 -32.83 -4.10
N LYS A 403 5.27 -34.13 -4.12
CA LYS A 403 3.92 -34.71 -4.29
C LYS A 403 3.03 -34.73 -3.02
N GLY A 404 3.54 -34.30 -1.86
CA GLY A 404 2.92 -34.45 -0.52
C GLY A 404 2.03 -33.31 -0.02
N TRP A 405 1.72 -32.32 -0.86
CA TRP A 405 0.69 -31.33 -0.54
C TRP A 405 -0.69 -31.93 -0.76
N ASP A 406 -1.55 -31.81 0.23
CA ASP A 406 -2.97 -32.10 0.09
C ASP A 406 -3.58 -31.07 -0.87
N ALA A 407 -4.09 -31.57 -2.00
CA ALA A 407 -4.66 -30.74 -3.05
C ALA A 407 -5.99 -30.08 -2.64
N THR A 408 -6.62 -30.51 -1.55
CA THR A 408 -7.91 -29.99 -1.10
C THR A 408 -7.78 -28.73 -0.26
N ASP A 409 -6.82 -28.69 0.67
CA ASP A 409 -6.62 -27.57 1.60
C ASP A 409 -5.25 -26.89 1.45
N LEU A 410 -4.45 -27.30 0.46
CA LEU A 410 -3.05 -26.90 0.27
C LEU A 410 -2.28 -26.94 1.59
N SER A 411 -2.27 -28.12 2.22
CA SER A 411 -1.46 -28.39 3.41
C SER A 411 -0.43 -29.49 3.21
N ALA A 412 0.68 -29.43 3.94
CA ALA A 412 1.70 -30.46 3.97
C ALA A 412 2.01 -30.86 5.41
N LEU A 413 2.00 -32.17 5.69
CA LEU A 413 2.39 -32.70 6.98
C LEU A 413 3.91 -32.56 7.17
N VAL A 414 4.31 -32.00 8.30
CA VAL A 414 5.73 -31.81 8.64
C VAL A 414 6.07 -32.45 9.99
N VAL A 415 7.25 -33.05 10.05
CA VAL A 415 7.82 -33.60 11.29
C VAL A 415 9.05 -32.79 11.67
N LEU A 416 8.95 -32.04 12.75
CA LEU A 416 9.96 -31.13 13.26
C LEU A 416 10.77 -31.82 14.37
N ARG A 417 12.10 -31.73 14.33
CA ARG A 417 12.95 -32.16 15.45
C ARG A 417 13.20 -30.95 16.36
N VAL A 418 12.67 -31.01 17.57
CA VAL A 418 12.78 -29.92 18.56
C VAL A 418 13.91 -30.21 19.55
N GLU A 419 14.65 -29.15 19.88
CA GLU A 419 15.64 -29.15 20.97
C GLU A 419 14.90 -29.01 22.30
N GLU A 420 15.47 -29.56 23.37
CA GLU A 420 14.91 -29.43 24.72
C GLU A 420 15.08 -28.02 25.27
N GLY A 421 14.11 -27.60 26.08
CA GLY A 421 14.19 -26.38 26.88
C GLY A 421 13.49 -25.18 26.25
N ALA A 422 13.73 -24.03 26.88
CA ALA A 422 13.15 -22.75 26.52
C ALA A 422 13.88 -22.14 25.32
N CYS A 423 13.23 -22.14 24.16
CA CYS A 423 13.78 -21.60 22.91
C CYS A 423 12.76 -20.69 22.24
N LYS A 424 13.26 -19.63 21.60
CA LYS A 424 12.51 -18.94 20.55
C LYS A 424 12.53 -19.81 19.30
N ARG A 425 11.35 -20.22 18.83
CA ARG A 425 11.19 -21.11 17.67
C ARG A 425 10.42 -20.42 16.54
N TRP A 426 10.81 -20.68 15.31
CA TRP A 426 10.10 -20.22 14.11
C TRP A 426 10.37 -21.15 12.94
N ILE A 427 9.50 -21.12 11.93
CA ILE A 427 9.69 -21.88 10.70
C ILE A 427 10.04 -20.91 9.58
N GLU A 428 11.00 -21.32 8.75
CA GLU A 428 11.41 -20.58 7.57
C GLU A 428 11.13 -21.39 6.32
N VAL A 429 10.92 -20.68 5.22
CA VAL A 429 10.72 -21.23 3.89
C VAL A 429 11.81 -20.73 2.95
N ASN A 430 12.15 -21.56 1.97
CA ASN A 430 13.03 -21.22 0.88
C ASN A 430 12.51 -21.85 -0.42
N LEU A 431 12.46 -21.04 -1.47
CA LEU A 431 12.26 -21.52 -2.83
C LEU A 431 13.62 -21.74 -3.50
N PRO A 432 13.78 -22.75 -4.39
CA PRO A 432 15.05 -23.09 -5.03
C PRO A 432 15.76 -21.89 -5.69
N HIS A 433 15.00 -20.98 -6.30
CA HIS A 433 15.55 -19.79 -6.97
C HIS A 433 16.06 -18.70 -6.01
N TRP A 434 15.91 -18.86 -4.68
CA TRP A 434 16.37 -17.89 -3.67
C TRP A 434 17.83 -18.09 -3.22
N ARG A 435 18.62 -18.98 -3.85
CA ARG A 435 20.06 -19.17 -3.56
C ARG A 435 20.38 -19.31 -2.06
N ASP A 436 19.60 -20.14 -1.37
CA ASP A 436 19.66 -20.40 0.08
C ASP A 436 19.34 -19.22 1.01
N GLU A 437 18.67 -18.18 0.52
CA GLU A 437 18.06 -17.16 1.38
C GLU A 437 16.74 -17.68 1.99
N TRP A 438 16.64 -17.70 3.32
CA TRP A 438 15.49 -18.24 4.04
C TRP A 438 14.68 -17.12 4.67
N GLU A 439 13.36 -17.19 4.55
CA GLU A 439 12.44 -16.19 5.09
C GLU A 439 11.46 -16.84 6.08
N PRO A 440 11.15 -16.19 7.22
CA PRO A 440 10.21 -16.72 8.20
C PRO A 440 8.78 -16.72 7.65
N ILE A 441 8.03 -17.78 7.94
CA ILE A 441 6.62 -17.89 7.54
C ILE A 441 5.68 -17.14 8.52
N SER A 442 4.40 -17.00 8.17
CA SER A 442 3.38 -16.33 9.00
C SER A 442 3.10 -17.03 10.33
N GLY A 443 2.64 -16.26 11.33
CA GLY A 443 2.05 -16.81 12.57
C GLY A 443 2.99 -17.00 13.78
N PHE A 444 4.25 -16.56 13.69
CA PHE A 444 5.20 -16.65 14.81
C PHE A 444 5.50 -15.25 15.37
N GLN A 445 5.00 -14.94 16.58
CA GLN A 445 5.37 -13.71 17.29
C GLN A 445 6.73 -13.84 17.98
N SER A 446 7.45 -12.72 18.06
CA SER A 446 8.33 -12.47 19.18
C SER A 446 7.45 -12.03 20.35
N GLN A 447 6.96 -12.95 21.18
CA GLN A 447 6.08 -12.59 22.29
C GLN A 447 6.71 -11.46 23.12
N ARG A 448 5.92 -10.41 23.37
CA ARG A 448 6.24 -9.37 24.36
C ARG A 448 6.57 -10.07 25.68
N ARG A 449 7.58 -9.57 26.40
CA ARG A 449 7.63 -9.78 27.85
C ARG A 449 6.30 -9.26 28.40
N THR A 450 5.42 -10.17 28.79
CA THR A 450 4.42 -9.88 29.81
C THR A 450 5.22 -9.62 31.09
N ASN A 451 5.59 -8.37 31.32
CA ASN A 451 5.91 -7.96 32.67
C ASN A 451 4.57 -7.88 33.40
N MET A 452 4.51 -8.56 34.54
CA MET A 452 3.54 -8.31 35.60
C MET A 452 3.52 -6.83 35.99
#